data_AF-A0A1L2FYY8-F1
#
_entry.id   AF-A0A1L2FYY8-F1
#
_cell.length_a   1.000
_cell.length_b   1.000
_cell.length_c   1.000
_cell.angle_alpha   90.00
_cell.angle_beta   90.00
_cell.angle_gamma   90.00
#
_symmetry.space_group_name_H-M   'P 1'
#
loop_
_entity.id
_entity.type
_entity.pdbx_description
1 polymer ?
#
loop_
_entity_poly.entity_id
_entity_poly.type
_entity_poly.pdbx_seq_one_letter_code
_entity_poly.pdbx_strand_id
1 'polypeptide(L)'
;ASEILLREPEPQVGLTPKEVIWTKNKTKLYRYIPKQEKTQRVPILLIYALINKPYIMDLTPGNSLVEYLVDRGFDVYMLDWGTFGLEDSHLKFDDFVFDYIAKAVKKVMRTAKSDEISLLGYCMGGTLTSIYAALHPHMPIRNLIFMTSPFDFSETGLYGPLLDEKYFNLDKAVDTFGNIPPEMIDFGNKMLKPITNFVGPYVALVDRSENERFVESWRLIQKWVGDGIPFPGESYRQWIRDFYQNNKLV
;
A
#
# COMPACT_ATOMS: atom_id res chain seq x y z
N ALA A 1 28.71 -8.03 -6.62
CA ALA A 1 27.27 -8.41 -6.69
C ALA A 1 26.95 -9.64 -5.82
N SER A 2 27.60 -10.80 -6.02
CA SER A 2 27.26 -12.04 -5.27
C SER A 2 27.53 -11.98 -3.76
N GLU A 3 28.56 -11.26 -3.30
CA GLU A 3 28.82 -11.10 -1.85
C GLU A 3 27.75 -10.25 -1.14
N ILE A 4 27.27 -9.19 -1.80
CA ILE A 4 26.21 -8.29 -1.29
C ILE A 4 24.90 -9.06 -1.05
N LEU A 5 24.62 -10.07 -1.89
CA LEU A 5 23.40 -10.88 -1.81
C LEU A 5 23.46 -11.98 -0.75
N LEU A 6 24.66 -12.42 -0.33
CA LEU A 6 24.83 -13.66 0.43
C LEU A 6 25.36 -13.48 1.86
N ARG A 7 25.93 -12.31 2.21
CA ARG A 7 26.64 -12.14 3.50
C ARG A 7 26.08 -11.06 4.42
N GLU A 8 25.32 -10.10 3.91
CA GLU A 8 24.82 -8.99 4.74
C GLU A 8 23.44 -9.27 5.33
N PRO A 9 23.20 -8.93 6.61
CA PRO A 9 21.90 -9.11 7.26
C PRO A 9 20.82 -8.31 6.54
N GLU A 10 19.58 -8.81 6.56
CA GLU A 10 18.46 -8.08 5.96
C GLU A 10 18.32 -6.67 6.56
N PRO A 11 18.05 -5.66 5.72
CA PRO A 11 17.90 -4.29 6.21
C PRO A 11 16.67 -4.18 7.11
N GLN A 12 16.84 -3.50 8.24
CA GLN A 12 15.75 -3.20 9.15
C GLN A 12 14.90 -2.04 8.61
N VAL A 13 13.58 -2.18 8.66
CA VAL A 13 12.61 -1.22 8.12
C VAL A 13 11.50 -0.92 9.11
N GLY A 14 10.76 0.18 8.91
CA GLY A 14 9.58 0.49 9.71
C GLY A 14 9.91 0.94 11.13
N LEU A 15 11.09 1.56 11.31
CA LEU A 15 11.71 1.85 12.59
C LEU A 15 11.17 3.09 13.30
N THR A 16 10.33 3.90 12.64
CA THR A 16 9.74 5.07 13.31
C THR A 16 8.90 4.60 14.51
N PRO A 17 9.16 5.11 15.73
CA PRO A 17 8.46 4.67 16.94
C PRO A 17 6.94 4.78 16.79
N LYS A 18 6.21 3.72 17.13
CA LYS A 18 4.75 3.64 16.94
C LYS A 18 4.09 2.75 17.97
N GLU A 19 2.82 3.05 18.22
CA GLU A 19 1.92 2.27 19.07
C GLU A 19 0.73 1.75 18.25
N VAL A 20 0.21 0.57 18.61
CA VAL A 20 -1.04 0.06 18.04
C VAL A 20 -2.20 0.64 18.84
N ILE A 21 -3.06 1.41 18.18
CA ILE A 21 -4.23 2.02 18.86
C ILE A 21 -5.53 1.28 18.59
N TRP A 22 -5.58 0.47 17.52
CA TRP A 22 -6.72 -0.37 17.18
C TRP A 22 -6.27 -1.56 16.34
N THR A 23 -6.94 -2.68 16.54
CA THR A 23 -6.73 -3.93 15.80
C THR A 23 -8.09 -4.50 15.42
N LYS A 24 -8.21 -4.98 14.18
CA LYS A 24 -9.31 -5.83 13.74
C LYS A 24 -8.74 -6.93 12.86
N ASN A 25 -8.90 -8.18 13.29
CA ASN A 25 -8.25 -9.33 12.68
C ASN A 25 -6.73 -9.09 12.57
N LYS A 26 -6.17 -9.14 11.35
CA LYS A 26 -4.75 -8.86 11.08
C LYS A 26 -4.46 -7.38 10.86
N THR A 27 -5.49 -6.56 10.64
CA THR A 27 -5.36 -5.13 10.40
C THR A 27 -5.05 -4.39 11.69
N LYS A 28 -4.04 -3.54 11.65
CA LYS A 28 -3.59 -2.68 12.74
C LYS A 28 -3.62 -1.23 12.31
N LEU A 29 -4.13 -0.37 13.19
CA LEU A 29 -3.98 1.07 13.08
C LEU A 29 -2.84 1.49 14.01
N TYR A 30 -1.75 1.94 13.42
CA TYR A 30 -0.62 2.50 14.14
C TYR A 30 -0.79 4.00 14.30
N ARG A 31 -0.35 4.50 15.45
CA ARG A 31 -0.06 5.92 15.66
C ARG A 31 1.44 6.05 15.88
N TYR A 32 2.08 6.94 15.14
CA TYR A 32 3.50 7.21 15.31
C TYR A 32 3.72 8.18 16.47
N ILE A 33 4.75 7.91 17.27
CA ILE A 33 5.05 8.64 18.49
C ILE A 33 5.93 9.84 18.13
N PRO A 34 5.43 11.08 18.27
CA PRO A 34 6.23 12.25 17.95
C PRO A 34 7.32 12.46 19.00
N LYS A 35 8.53 12.82 18.55
CA LYS A 35 9.65 13.20 19.43
C LYS A 35 9.51 14.62 20.00
N GLN A 36 8.68 15.44 19.38
CA GLN A 36 8.44 16.85 19.73
C GLN A 36 6.94 17.13 19.86
N GLU A 37 6.59 18.30 20.38
CA GLU A 37 5.20 18.70 20.50
C GLU A 37 4.54 18.81 19.10
N LYS A 38 3.29 18.35 19.01
CA LYS A 38 2.52 18.44 17.77
C LYS A 38 2.19 19.90 17.48
N THR A 39 2.56 20.38 16.31
CA THR A 39 2.24 21.75 15.87
C THR A 39 1.03 21.80 14.95
N GLN A 40 0.70 20.68 14.29
CA GLN A 40 -0.43 20.58 13.38
C GLN A 40 -1.67 20.01 14.09
N ARG A 41 -2.82 20.66 13.91
CA ARG A 41 -4.08 20.29 14.57
C ARG A 41 -4.81 19.12 13.89
N VAL A 42 -4.64 18.98 12.58
CA VAL A 42 -5.34 17.96 11.79
C VAL A 42 -4.46 16.72 11.66
N PRO A 43 -4.90 15.55 12.16
CA PRO A 43 -4.16 14.30 12.01
C PRO A 43 -4.16 13.82 10.55
N ILE A 44 -3.16 13.03 10.18
CA ILE A 44 -3.06 12.40 8.86
C ILE A 44 -3.19 10.88 9.02
N LEU A 45 -4.14 10.27 8.32
CA LEU A 45 -4.27 8.82 8.20
C LEU A 45 -3.79 8.36 6.82
N LEU A 46 -2.76 7.52 6.81
CA LEU A 46 -2.22 6.86 5.62
C LEU A 46 -2.97 5.54 5.39
N ILE A 47 -3.56 5.40 4.21
CA ILE A 47 -4.29 4.22 3.74
C ILE A 47 -3.50 3.61 2.59
N TYR A 48 -2.96 2.42 2.84
CA TYR A 48 -2.05 1.76 1.90
C TYR A 48 -2.78 0.81 0.94
N ALA A 49 -2.08 0.36 -0.11
CA ALA A 49 -2.58 -0.64 -1.04
C ALA A 49 -2.67 -2.04 -0.40
N LEU A 50 -3.48 -2.93 -1.00
CA LEU A 50 -3.69 -4.31 -0.53
C LEU A 50 -2.64 -5.32 -1.03
N ILE A 51 -1.59 -4.87 -1.73
CA ILE A 51 -0.65 -5.76 -2.47
C ILE A 51 0.66 -6.00 -1.72
N ASN A 52 1.23 -4.94 -1.12
CA ASN A 52 2.52 -5.00 -0.41
C ASN A 52 2.36 -4.47 1.02
N LYS A 53 3.43 -4.55 1.80
CA LYS A 53 3.47 -3.97 3.15
C LYS A 53 3.63 -2.43 3.09
N PRO A 54 3.04 -1.69 4.05
CA PRO A 54 3.04 -0.23 4.05
C PRO A 54 4.39 0.40 4.43
N TYR A 55 5.38 -0.39 4.84
CA TYR A 55 6.68 0.12 5.30
C TYR A 55 7.49 0.81 4.19
N ILE A 56 7.08 0.77 2.92
CA ILE A 56 7.70 1.63 1.87
C ILE A 56 7.60 3.12 2.23
N MET A 57 6.58 3.50 3.01
CA MET A 57 6.40 4.86 3.50
C MET A 57 7.21 5.14 4.77
N ASP A 58 7.87 4.11 5.31
CA ASP A 58 8.65 4.14 6.55
C ASP A 58 9.85 3.17 6.46
N LEU A 59 10.77 3.41 5.52
CA LEU A 59 11.90 2.50 5.26
C LEU A 59 12.96 2.58 6.37
N THR A 60 14.01 3.36 6.17
CA THR A 60 15.09 3.59 7.15
C THR A 60 15.06 5.03 7.63
N PRO A 61 15.67 5.34 8.80
CA PRO A 61 15.82 6.72 9.26
C PRO A 61 16.46 7.60 8.18
N GLY A 62 15.89 8.77 7.93
CA GLY A 62 16.27 9.68 6.84
C GLY A 62 15.65 9.35 5.48
N ASN A 63 15.05 8.16 5.32
CA ASN A 63 14.34 7.70 4.11
C ASN A 63 12.89 7.27 4.44
N SER A 64 12.24 7.95 5.38
CA SER A 64 10.88 7.66 5.83
C SER A 64 9.99 8.90 5.65
N LEU A 65 8.93 8.76 4.85
CA LEU A 65 7.90 9.80 4.73
C LEU A 65 7.17 9.97 6.06
N VAL A 66 6.92 8.87 6.76
CA VAL A 66 6.29 8.90 8.08
C VAL A 66 7.16 9.68 9.07
N GLU A 67 8.44 9.34 9.19
CA GLU A 67 9.39 10.05 10.07
C GLU A 67 9.39 11.54 9.74
N TYR A 68 9.50 11.88 8.45
CA TYR A 68 9.46 13.27 8.00
C TYR A 68 8.18 13.99 8.44
N LEU A 69 7.01 13.39 8.27
CA LEU A 69 5.74 14.02 8.66
C LEU A 69 5.63 14.20 10.19
N VAL A 70 6.07 13.20 10.95
CA VAL A 70 6.11 13.27 12.42
C VAL A 70 7.04 14.40 12.87
N ASP A 71 8.23 14.51 12.28
CA ASP A 71 9.22 15.56 12.58
C ASP A 71 8.77 16.95 12.11
N ARG A 72 7.80 17.04 11.18
CA ARG A 72 7.11 18.29 10.82
C ARG A 72 5.96 18.65 11.75
N GLY A 73 5.71 17.84 12.79
CA GLY A 73 4.72 18.12 13.83
C GLY A 73 3.30 17.64 13.50
N PHE A 74 3.14 16.76 12.51
CA PHE A 74 1.86 16.08 12.25
C PHE A 74 1.63 14.92 13.22
N ASP A 75 0.36 14.66 13.53
CA ASP A 75 -0.07 13.42 14.20
C ASP A 75 -0.37 12.37 13.13
N VAL A 76 0.57 11.43 12.95
CA VAL A 76 0.59 10.51 11.81
C VAL A 76 0.09 9.13 12.22
N TYR A 77 -0.81 8.58 11.39
CA TYR A 77 -1.42 7.28 11.57
C TYR A 77 -1.28 6.44 10.31
N MET A 78 -1.09 5.13 10.46
CA MET A 78 -1.01 4.19 9.34
C MET A 78 -2.01 3.06 9.53
N LEU A 79 -2.83 2.84 8.51
CA LEU A 79 -3.67 1.66 8.41
C LEU A 79 -2.89 0.55 7.69
N ASP A 80 -2.41 -0.41 8.47
CA ASP A 80 -1.72 -1.60 7.98
C ASP A 80 -2.68 -2.78 7.97
N TRP A 81 -2.95 -3.32 6.79
CA TRP A 81 -3.87 -4.43 6.59
C TRP A 81 -3.41 -5.73 7.26
N GLY A 82 -2.11 -5.89 7.48
CA GLY A 82 -1.48 -7.15 7.87
C GLY A 82 -1.36 -8.10 6.67
N THR A 83 -1.20 -9.39 6.97
CA THR A 83 -1.14 -10.45 5.94
C THR A 83 -2.47 -11.19 5.92
N PHE A 84 -3.14 -11.18 4.77
CA PHE A 84 -4.41 -11.88 4.58
C PHE A 84 -4.22 -13.39 4.54
N GLY A 85 -5.06 -14.11 5.28
CA GLY A 85 -5.18 -15.56 5.25
C GLY A 85 -6.32 -16.01 4.34
N LEU A 86 -6.43 -17.32 4.08
CA LEU A 86 -7.50 -17.88 3.24
C LEU A 86 -8.90 -17.55 3.77
N GLU A 87 -9.05 -17.39 5.08
CA GLU A 87 -10.28 -16.95 5.72
C GLU A 87 -10.72 -15.55 5.31
N ASP A 88 -9.80 -14.72 4.79
CA ASP A 88 -10.07 -13.34 4.36
C ASP A 88 -10.41 -13.27 2.85
N SER A 89 -10.43 -14.39 2.12
CA SER A 89 -10.66 -14.45 0.66
C SER A 89 -11.97 -13.83 0.19
N HIS A 90 -12.96 -13.78 1.08
CA HIS A 90 -14.29 -13.23 0.82
C HIS A 90 -14.34 -11.69 0.92
N LEU A 91 -13.31 -11.04 1.47
CA LEU A 91 -13.31 -9.59 1.65
C LEU A 91 -13.38 -8.87 0.31
N LYS A 92 -14.22 -7.83 0.25
CA LYS A 92 -14.41 -6.92 -0.90
C LYS A 92 -13.99 -5.50 -0.53
N PHE A 93 -13.91 -4.62 -1.53
CA PHE A 93 -13.62 -3.20 -1.30
C PHE A 93 -14.67 -2.55 -0.39
N ASP A 94 -15.92 -2.99 -0.50
CA ASP A 94 -17.04 -2.61 0.36
C ASP A 94 -16.71 -2.83 1.85
N ASP A 95 -16.14 -3.98 2.21
CA ASP A 95 -15.75 -4.28 3.58
C ASP A 95 -14.66 -3.32 4.06
N PHE A 96 -13.64 -3.10 3.21
CA PHE A 96 -12.56 -2.17 3.53
C PHE A 96 -13.07 -0.73 3.72
N VAL A 97 -13.98 -0.27 2.88
CA VAL A 97 -14.51 1.10 2.92
C VAL A 97 -15.47 1.30 4.10
N PHE A 98 -16.51 0.48 4.20
CA PHE A 98 -17.60 0.70 5.16
C PHE A 98 -17.28 0.21 6.57
N ASP A 99 -16.37 -0.77 6.70
CA ASP A 99 -16.00 -1.30 8.01
C ASP A 99 -14.61 -0.83 8.43
N TYR A 100 -13.55 -1.19 7.68
CA TYR A 100 -12.17 -0.98 8.17
C TYR A 100 -11.76 0.50 8.17
N ILE A 101 -11.87 1.19 7.04
CA ILE A 101 -11.51 2.61 6.90
C ILE A 101 -12.43 3.45 7.79
N ALA A 102 -13.74 3.21 7.76
CA ALA A 102 -14.70 3.94 8.60
C ALA A 102 -14.38 3.83 10.10
N LYS A 103 -14.02 2.64 10.59
CA LYS A 103 -13.61 2.45 12.00
C LYS A 103 -12.25 3.08 12.29
N ALA A 104 -11.29 2.96 11.37
CA ALA A 104 -9.98 3.57 11.52
C ALA A 104 -10.08 5.10 11.61
N VAL A 105 -10.81 5.75 10.71
CA VAL A 105 -11.05 7.19 10.71
C VAL A 105 -11.68 7.66 12.02
N LYS A 106 -12.75 6.99 12.48
CA LYS A 106 -13.39 7.30 13.78
C LYS A 106 -12.41 7.16 14.94
N LYS A 107 -11.55 6.15 14.91
CA LYS A 107 -10.55 5.92 15.94
C LYS A 107 -9.47 7.00 15.93
N VAL A 108 -8.97 7.39 14.75
CA VAL A 108 -7.99 8.47 14.60
C VAL A 108 -8.53 9.77 15.18
N MET A 109 -9.74 10.20 14.79
CA MET A 109 -10.32 11.44 15.29
C MET A 109 -10.49 11.45 16.81
N ARG A 110 -10.95 10.34 17.40
CA ARG A 110 -11.06 10.21 18.86
C ARG A 110 -9.71 10.27 19.56
N THR A 111 -8.69 9.59 19.03
CA THR A 111 -7.35 9.58 19.61
C THR A 111 -6.67 10.95 19.48
N ALA A 112 -6.82 11.60 18.32
CA ALA A 112 -6.25 12.91 18.04
C ALA A 112 -7.02 14.06 18.71
N LYS A 113 -8.26 13.81 19.18
CA LYS A 113 -9.21 14.83 19.65
C LYS A 113 -9.37 15.97 18.62
N SER A 114 -9.50 15.58 17.35
CA SER A 114 -9.60 16.51 16.23
C SER A 114 -10.98 16.41 15.58
N ASP A 115 -11.53 17.56 15.20
CA ASP A 115 -12.83 17.66 14.53
C ASP A 115 -12.73 17.42 13.02
N GLU A 116 -11.53 17.41 12.46
CA GLU A 116 -11.26 17.14 11.05
C GLU A 116 -10.13 16.11 10.88
N ILE A 117 -10.02 15.52 9.70
CA ILE A 117 -8.95 14.55 9.36
C ILE A 117 -8.42 14.77 7.94
N SER A 118 -7.13 14.54 7.72
CA SER A 118 -6.56 14.40 6.38
C SER A 118 -6.33 12.92 6.03
N LEU A 119 -6.73 12.51 4.83
CA LEU A 119 -6.51 11.14 4.35
C LEU A 119 -5.47 11.15 3.25
N LEU A 120 -4.47 10.28 3.36
CA LEU A 120 -3.47 10.04 2.33
C LEU A 120 -3.60 8.62 1.82
N GLY A 121 -3.98 8.45 0.57
CA GLY A 121 -4.06 7.15 -0.07
C GLY A 121 -2.87 6.90 -1.01
N TYR A 122 -2.25 5.73 -0.88
CA TYR A 122 -1.15 5.31 -1.75
C TYR A 122 -1.57 4.20 -2.71
N CYS A 123 -1.34 4.38 -4.01
CA CYS A 123 -1.73 3.43 -5.06
C CYS A 123 -3.22 3.07 -4.93
N MET A 124 -3.58 1.80 -4.84
CA MET A 124 -4.94 1.31 -4.59
C MET A 124 -5.58 1.87 -3.31
N GLY A 125 -4.76 2.21 -2.30
CA GLY A 125 -5.23 2.89 -1.10
C GLY A 125 -5.85 4.26 -1.40
N GLY A 126 -5.40 4.95 -2.45
CA GLY A 126 -6.03 6.18 -2.94
C GLY A 126 -7.39 5.95 -3.58
N THR A 127 -7.54 4.88 -4.36
CA THR A 127 -8.85 4.45 -4.89
C THR A 127 -9.84 4.14 -3.76
N LEU A 128 -9.42 3.38 -2.73
CA LEU A 128 -10.25 3.11 -1.56
C LEU A 128 -10.58 4.40 -0.79
N THR A 129 -9.62 5.31 -0.67
CA THR A 129 -9.79 6.60 0.01
C THR A 129 -10.78 7.51 -0.72
N SER A 130 -10.74 7.55 -2.06
CA SER A 130 -11.68 8.36 -2.85
C SER A 130 -13.10 7.80 -2.75
N ILE A 131 -13.26 6.48 -2.85
CA ILE A 131 -14.56 5.80 -2.65
C ILE A 131 -15.10 6.10 -1.25
N TYR A 132 -14.26 5.97 -0.22
CA TYR A 132 -14.66 6.28 1.16
C TYR A 132 -15.15 7.73 1.31
N ALA A 133 -14.39 8.69 0.77
CA ALA A 133 -14.74 10.11 0.86
C ALA A 133 -16.06 10.43 0.13
N ALA A 134 -16.26 9.86 -1.06
CA ALA A 134 -17.49 10.03 -1.85
C ALA A 134 -18.73 9.46 -1.13
N LEU A 135 -18.59 8.33 -0.43
CA LEU A 135 -19.68 7.67 0.28
C LEU A 135 -19.94 8.22 1.69
N HIS A 136 -19.06 9.10 2.21
CA HIS A 136 -19.20 9.72 3.53
C HIS A 136 -19.09 11.26 3.43
N PRO A 137 -20.01 11.94 2.72
CA PRO A 137 -19.93 13.38 2.47
C PRO A 137 -20.02 14.25 3.73
N HIS A 138 -20.54 13.70 4.84
CA HIS A 138 -20.61 14.37 6.14
C HIS A 138 -19.38 14.14 7.02
N MET A 139 -18.44 13.29 6.58
CA MET A 139 -17.19 13.10 7.29
C MET A 139 -16.34 14.37 7.12
N PRO A 140 -15.85 15.00 8.20
CA PRO A 140 -15.05 16.22 8.14
C PRO A 140 -13.62 15.95 7.64
N ILE A 141 -13.50 15.58 6.36
CA ILE A 141 -12.24 15.34 5.69
C ILE A 141 -11.70 16.70 5.20
N ARG A 142 -10.62 17.17 5.84
CA ARG A 142 -9.97 18.45 5.51
C ARG A 142 -9.22 18.37 4.18
N ASN A 143 -8.47 17.30 3.97
CA ASN A 143 -7.63 17.09 2.78
C ASN A 143 -7.71 15.63 2.30
N LEU A 144 -7.70 15.46 0.98
CA LEU A 144 -7.47 14.20 0.30
C LEU A 144 -6.14 14.28 -0.45
N ILE A 145 -5.23 13.39 -0.12
CA ILE A 145 -3.88 13.34 -0.69
C ILE A 145 -3.71 12.01 -1.40
N PHE A 146 -3.33 12.03 -2.67
CA PHE A 146 -3.18 10.83 -3.48
C PHE A 146 -1.75 10.70 -3.97
N MET A 147 -1.14 9.55 -3.71
CA MET A 147 0.20 9.22 -4.15
C MET A 147 0.15 8.03 -5.09
N THR A 148 0.49 8.27 -6.36
CA THR A 148 0.55 7.24 -7.41
C THR A 148 -0.73 6.40 -7.51
N SER A 149 -1.89 7.01 -7.32
CA SER A 149 -3.19 6.33 -7.25
C SER A 149 -3.94 6.37 -8.59
N PRO A 150 -4.46 5.22 -9.06
CA PRO A 150 -5.29 5.19 -10.26
C PRO A 150 -6.75 5.55 -9.95
N PHE A 151 -7.39 6.25 -10.89
CA PHE A 151 -8.80 6.65 -10.81
C PHE A 151 -9.55 6.38 -12.11
N ASP A 152 -8.93 6.70 -13.24
CA ASP A 152 -9.41 6.34 -14.57
C ASP A 152 -8.59 5.16 -15.12
N PHE A 153 -9.29 4.10 -15.50
CA PHE A 153 -8.76 2.84 -16.00
C PHE A 153 -9.04 2.64 -17.50
N SER A 154 -9.44 3.70 -18.22
CA SER A 154 -9.59 3.67 -19.67
C SER A 154 -8.26 3.42 -20.39
N GLU A 155 -7.15 3.96 -19.87
CA GLU A 155 -5.80 3.82 -20.41
C GLU A 155 -4.84 3.14 -19.42
N THR A 156 -4.91 1.80 -19.35
CA THR A 156 -4.14 1.01 -18.35
C THR A 156 -2.80 0.47 -18.88
N GLY A 157 -2.39 0.86 -20.09
CA GLY A 157 -1.17 0.37 -20.72
C GLY A 157 -1.20 -1.15 -20.94
N LEU A 158 -0.12 -1.86 -20.59
CA LEU A 158 -0.05 -3.32 -20.76
C LEU A 158 -0.95 -4.11 -19.81
N TYR A 159 -1.53 -3.47 -18.78
CA TYR A 159 -2.52 -4.15 -17.96
C TYR A 159 -3.79 -4.49 -18.73
N GLY A 160 -4.25 -3.62 -19.63
CA GLY A 160 -5.44 -3.84 -20.45
C GLY A 160 -5.42 -5.20 -21.16
N PRO A 161 -4.45 -5.48 -22.06
CA PRO A 161 -4.39 -6.76 -22.75
C PRO A 161 -4.05 -7.94 -21.83
N LEU A 162 -3.28 -7.74 -20.74
CA LEU A 162 -2.92 -8.80 -19.81
C LEU A 162 -4.11 -9.30 -18.98
N LEU A 163 -5.03 -8.39 -18.67
CA LEU A 163 -6.21 -8.63 -17.83
C LEU A 163 -7.49 -8.78 -18.65
N ASP A 164 -7.41 -8.75 -19.98
CA ASP A 164 -8.56 -8.89 -20.88
C ASP A 164 -9.27 -10.23 -20.65
N GLU A 165 -10.59 -10.18 -20.49
CA GLU A 165 -11.45 -11.35 -20.23
C GLU A 165 -11.28 -12.45 -21.28
N LYS A 166 -10.89 -12.10 -22.50
CA LYS A 166 -10.63 -13.04 -23.60
C LYS A 166 -9.45 -13.97 -23.31
N TYR A 167 -8.43 -13.49 -22.61
CA TYR A 167 -7.18 -14.21 -22.38
C TYR A 167 -6.96 -14.59 -20.92
N PHE A 168 -7.61 -13.88 -19.99
CA PHE A 168 -7.46 -14.07 -18.56
C PHE A 168 -8.80 -14.44 -17.91
N ASN A 169 -8.94 -15.72 -17.54
CA ASN A 169 -10.11 -16.18 -16.79
C ASN A 169 -9.95 -15.82 -15.30
N LEU A 170 -10.40 -14.62 -14.98
CA LEU A 170 -10.37 -14.04 -13.63
C LEU A 170 -11.06 -14.93 -12.58
N ASP A 171 -12.28 -15.42 -12.87
CA ASP A 171 -13.05 -16.22 -11.91
C ASP A 171 -12.32 -17.52 -11.61
N LYS A 172 -11.83 -18.22 -12.63
CA LYS A 172 -11.07 -19.46 -12.44
C LYS A 172 -9.80 -19.24 -11.61
N ALA A 173 -9.09 -18.13 -11.81
CA ALA A 173 -7.92 -17.79 -11.01
C ALA A 173 -8.31 -17.61 -9.53
N VAL A 174 -9.33 -16.79 -9.25
CA VAL A 174 -9.81 -16.52 -7.89
C VAL A 174 -10.33 -17.80 -7.23
N ASP A 175 -11.19 -18.56 -7.92
CA ASP A 175 -11.80 -19.77 -7.40
C ASP A 175 -10.78 -20.90 -7.13
N THR A 176 -9.64 -20.89 -7.84
CA THR A 176 -8.56 -21.88 -7.63
C THR A 176 -7.69 -21.52 -6.44
N PHE A 177 -7.29 -20.25 -6.31
CA PHE A 177 -6.32 -19.84 -5.29
C PHE A 177 -6.95 -19.38 -3.96
N GLY A 178 -8.21 -18.94 -3.98
CA GLY A 178 -8.86 -18.28 -2.83
C GLY A 178 -8.30 -16.88 -2.58
N ASN A 179 -7.01 -16.77 -2.26
CA ASN A 179 -6.27 -15.51 -2.29
C ASN A 179 -5.23 -15.55 -3.41
N ILE A 180 -5.07 -14.46 -4.15
CA ILE A 180 -4.08 -14.41 -5.21
C ILE A 180 -2.67 -14.36 -4.61
N PRO A 181 -1.77 -15.28 -5.00
CA PRO A 181 -0.40 -15.28 -4.50
C PRO A 181 0.34 -13.99 -4.85
N PRO A 182 1.18 -13.45 -3.93
CA PRO A 182 1.92 -12.22 -4.19
C PRO A 182 2.84 -12.33 -5.41
N GLU A 183 3.38 -13.52 -5.70
CA GLU A 183 4.26 -13.77 -6.85
C GLU A 183 3.53 -13.59 -8.19
N MET A 184 2.24 -13.92 -8.24
CA MET A 184 1.42 -13.70 -9.44
C MET A 184 1.24 -12.21 -9.72
N ILE A 185 1.06 -11.42 -8.65
CA ILE A 185 0.89 -9.97 -8.77
C ILE A 185 2.22 -9.30 -9.13
N ASP A 186 3.32 -9.71 -8.49
CA ASP A 186 4.67 -9.24 -8.83
C ASP A 186 5.02 -9.55 -10.30
N PHE A 187 4.71 -10.76 -10.78
CA PHE A 187 4.87 -11.11 -12.18
C PHE A 187 4.08 -10.17 -13.10
N GLY A 188 2.79 -9.94 -12.79
CA GLY A 188 1.95 -9.00 -13.53
C GLY A 188 2.52 -7.57 -13.56
N ASN A 189 2.98 -7.05 -12.42
CA ASN A 189 3.63 -5.73 -12.32
C ASN A 189 4.92 -5.66 -13.16
N LYS A 190 5.75 -6.70 -13.14
CA LYS A 190 7.00 -6.74 -13.90
C LYS A 190 6.75 -6.81 -15.41
N MET A 191 5.66 -7.43 -15.83
CA MET A 191 5.26 -7.51 -17.24
C MET A 191 4.90 -6.17 -17.88
N LEU A 192 4.67 -5.10 -17.10
CA LEU A 192 4.42 -3.76 -17.64
C LEU A 192 5.61 -3.16 -18.38
N LYS A 193 6.83 -3.46 -17.93
CA LYS A 193 8.08 -3.08 -18.59
C LYS A 193 9.08 -4.23 -18.40
N PRO A 194 8.93 -5.36 -19.10
CA PRO A 194 9.61 -6.61 -18.77
C PRO A 194 11.12 -6.45 -18.68
N ILE A 195 11.74 -5.83 -19.68
CA ILE A 195 13.20 -5.62 -19.69
C ILE A 195 13.62 -4.74 -18.50
N THR A 196 12.94 -3.62 -18.31
CA THR A 196 13.25 -2.65 -17.24
C THR A 196 13.01 -3.23 -15.85
N ASN A 197 11.98 -4.05 -15.65
CA ASN A 197 11.57 -4.52 -14.33
C ASN A 197 12.21 -5.87 -13.94
N PHE A 198 12.48 -6.76 -14.90
CA PHE A 198 13.17 -8.03 -14.63
C PHE A 198 14.68 -7.90 -14.63
N VAL A 199 15.26 -7.14 -15.58
CA VAL A 199 16.71 -7.09 -15.79
C VAL A 199 17.30 -5.78 -15.26
N GLY A 200 16.58 -4.68 -15.43
CA GLY A 200 17.03 -3.33 -15.09
C GLY A 200 17.57 -3.17 -13.66
N PRO A 201 16.92 -3.68 -12.59
CA PRO A 201 17.45 -3.55 -11.25
C PRO A 201 18.81 -4.22 -11.07
N TYR A 202 19.04 -5.37 -11.71
CA TYR A 202 20.29 -6.11 -11.59
C TYR A 202 21.42 -5.47 -12.40
N VAL A 203 21.13 -4.94 -13.59
CA VAL A 203 22.11 -4.16 -14.38
C VAL A 203 22.53 -2.93 -13.59
N ALA A 204 21.57 -2.17 -13.06
CA ALA A 204 21.86 -1.00 -12.23
C ALA A 204 22.70 -1.35 -10.99
N LEU A 205 22.47 -2.53 -10.39
CA LEU A 205 23.29 -3.04 -9.29
C LEU A 205 24.72 -3.33 -9.72
N VAL A 206 24.94 -3.98 -10.86
CA VAL A 206 26.29 -4.24 -11.38
C VAL A 206 27.02 -2.92 -11.64
N ASP A 207 26.38 -1.99 -12.36
CA ASP A 207 26.95 -0.71 -12.76
C ASP A 207 27.32 0.20 -11.58
N ARG A 208 26.61 0.07 -10.45
CA ARG A 208 26.75 0.96 -9.27
C ARG A 208 27.10 0.21 -8.00
N SER A 209 27.65 -0.99 -8.13
CA SER A 209 27.96 -1.86 -6.98
C SER A 209 28.97 -1.27 -6.00
N GLU A 210 29.79 -0.31 -6.42
CA GLU A 210 30.75 0.40 -5.56
C GLU A 210 30.11 1.57 -4.77
N ASN A 211 28.88 1.97 -5.10
CA ASN A 211 28.17 3.02 -4.38
C ASN A 211 27.33 2.42 -3.25
N GLU A 212 27.88 2.44 -2.02
CA GLU A 212 27.25 1.87 -0.83
C GLU A 212 25.81 2.38 -0.60
N ARG A 213 25.56 3.69 -0.75
CA ARG A 213 24.22 4.28 -0.57
C ARG A 213 23.23 3.75 -1.60
N PHE A 214 23.67 3.58 -2.85
CA PHE A 214 22.86 3.00 -3.90
C PHE A 214 22.55 1.53 -3.60
N VAL A 215 23.57 0.76 -3.20
CA VAL A 215 23.41 -0.65 -2.84
C VAL A 215 22.42 -0.82 -1.68
N GLU A 216 22.54 -0.02 -0.62
CA GLU A 216 21.61 -0.05 0.51
C GLU A 216 20.17 0.26 0.07
N SER A 217 19.98 1.35 -0.70
CA SER A 217 18.68 1.73 -1.24
C SER A 217 18.10 0.63 -2.14
N TRP A 218 18.93 0.01 -2.98
CA TRP A 218 18.53 -1.10 -3.83
C TRP A 218 18.06 -2.29 -3.00
N ARG A 219 18.80 -2.67 -1.94
CA ARG A 219 18.43 -3.77 -1.04
C ARG A 219 17.09 -3.50 -0.35
N LEU A 220 16.85 -2.27 0.10
CA LEU A 220 15.57 -1.85 0.69
C LEU A 220 14.40 -2.02 -0.28
N ILE A 221 14.55 -1.56 -1.51
CA ILE A 221 13.50 -1.68 -2.53
C ILE A 221 13.27 -3.14 -2.92
N GLN A 222 14.33 -3.94 -3.12
CA GLN A 222 14.16 -5.36 -3.43
C GLN A 222 13.51 -6.14 -2.29
N LYS A 223 13.84 -5.81 -1.04
CA LYS A 223 13.15 -6.36 0.13
C LYS A 223 11.65 -6.07 0.06
N TRP A 224 11.27 -4.81 -0.19
CA TRP A 224 9.86 -4.41 -0.31
C TRP A 224 9.13 -5.08 -1.48
N VAL A 225 9.78 -5.19 -2.64
CA VAL A 225 9.22 -5.89 -3.81
C VAL A 225 9.00 -7.37 -3.50
N GLY A 226 9.93 -8.01 -2.79
CA GLY A 226 9.81 -9.42 -2.36
C GLY A 226 8.85 -9.66 -1.18
N ASP A 227 8.47 -8.61 -0.45
CA ASP A 227 7.58 -8.66 0.72
C ASP A 227 6.10 -8.44 0.37
N GLY A 228 5.65 -9.02 -0.75
CA GLY A 228 4.24 -9.01 -1.14
C GLY A 228 3.35 -9.74 -0.12
N ILE A 229 2.07 -9.36 -0.07
CA ILE A 229 1.05 -10.05 0.74
C ILE A 229 0.01 -10.72 -0.18
N PRO A 230 -0.58 -11.88 0.22
CA PRO A 230 -1.66 -12.49 -0.55
C PRO A 230 -2.83 -11.54 -0.70
N PHE A 231 -3.36 -11.39 -1.90
CA PHE A 231 -4.47 -10.47 -2.18
C PHE A 231 -5.80 -11.22 -1.99
N PRO A 232 -6.75 -10.71 -1.17
CA PRO A 232 -8.07 -11.32 -0.99
C PRO A 232 -8.79 -11.57 -2.33
N GLY A 233 -9.22 -12.81 -2.58
CA GLY A 233 -9.74 -13.22 -3.89
C GLY A 233 -10.90 -12.37 -4.40
N GLU A 234 -11.91 -12.12 -3.57
CA GLU A 234 -13.08 -11.33 -3.97
C GLU A 234 -12.73 -9.85 -4.22
N SER A 235 -11.79 -9.30 -3.44
CA SER A 235 -11.25 -7.96 -3.71
C SER A 235 -10.45 -7.93 -5.00
N TYR A 236 -9.69 -8.98 -5.32
CA TYR A 236 -8.96 -9.06 -6.59
C TYR A 236 -9.94 -9.17 -7.76
N ARG A 237 -10.99 -9.99 -7.62
CA ARG A 237 -12.07 -10.13 -8.60
C ARG A 237 -12.71 -8.77 -8.88
N GLN A 238 -13.05 -8.02 -7.83
CA GLN A 238 -13.60 -6.67 -7.94
C GLN A 238 -12.61 -5.70 -8.58
N TRP A 239 -11.34 -5.73 -8.15
CA TRP A 239 -10.30 -4.85 -8.67
C TRP A 239 -10.09 -4.98 -10.18
N ILE A 240 -10.00 -6.21 -10.67
CA ILE A 240 -9.80 -6.44 -12.11
C ILE A 240 -11.09 -6.17 -12.88
N ARG A 241 -12.22 -6.72 -12.43
CA ARG A 241 -13.49 -6.62 -13.17
C ARG A 241 -14.05 -5.22 -13.18
N ASP A 242 -14.22 -4.60 -12.02
CA ASP A 242 -14.93 -3.33 -11.94
C ASP A 242 -14.04 -2.16 -12.36
N PHE A 243 -12.73 -2.22 -12.09
CA PHE A 243 -11.82 -1.12 -12.40
C PHE A 243 -11.09 -1.34 -13.73
N TYR A 244 -10.24 -2.37 -13.85
CA TYR A 244 -9.43 -2.55 -15.07
C TYR A 244 -10.24 -2.90 -16.33
N GLN A 245 -11.29 -3.73 -16.20
CA GLN A 245 -12.07 -4.18 -17.36
C GLN A 245 -13.24 -3.24 -17.68
N ASN A 246 -13.91 -2.69 -16.66
CA ASN A 246 -15.15 -1.92 -16.84
C ASN A 246 -15.05 -0.44 -16.45
N ASN A 247 -13.92 0.02 -15.90
CA ASN A 247 -13.67 1.41 -15.50
C ASN A 247 -14.80 2.06 -14.67
N LYS A 248 -15.43 1.33 -13.74
CA LYS A 248 -16.65 1.76 -13.03
C LYS A 248 -16.45 2.87 -11.99
N LEU A 249 -15.21 3.33 -11.79
CA LEU A 249 -14.92 4.37 -10.81
C LEU A 249 -15.24 5.78 -11.30
N VAL A 250 -15.19 6.01 -12.62
CA VAL A 250 -15.42 7.30 -13.29
C VAL A 250 -16.52 7.22 -14.35
#